data_AF-A0A6I6MK85-F1
#
_entry.id   AF-A0A6I6MK85-F1
#
_cell.length_a   1.000
_cell.length_b   1.000
_cell.length_c   1.000
_cell.angle_alpha   90.00
_cell.angle_beta   90.00
_cell.angle_gamma   90.00
#
_symmetry.space_group_name_H-M   'P 1'
#
loop_
_entity.id
_entity.type
_entity.pdbx_description
1 polymer ?
#
loop_
_entity_poly.entity_id
_entity_poly.type
_entity_poly.pdbx_seq_one_letter_code
_entity_poly.pdbx_strand_id
1 'polypeptide(L)' 'MGKRSGYAQSSADVEALTLAELNAEIQRCLFRYERGGTSQGRKAFFKRLVWLEAERERLHSVTAKSRRFSDP' A
#
# COMPACT_ATOMS: atom_id res chain seq x y z
N MET A 1 4.00 -4.55 -25.64
CA MET A 1 3.51 -4.64 -24.24
C MET A 1 4.44 -3.81 -23.38
N GLY A 2 3.96 -2.88 -22.56
CA GLY A 2 4.88 -2.21 -21.61
C GLY A 2 4.49 -0.78 -21.25
N LYS A 3 3.44 -0.65 -20.45
CA LYS A 3 3.27 0.41 -19.43
C LYS A 3 1.96 0.13 -18.72
N ARG A 4 1.98 -0.77 -17.72
CA ARG A 4 0.89 -0.80 -16.74
C ARG A 4 1.17 0.32 -15.75
N SER A 5 0.82 1.53 -16.17
CA SER A 5 0.58 2.64 -15.24
C SER A 5 -0.65 2.28 -14.43
N GLY A 6 -0.47 1.63 -13.30
CA GLY A 6 -1.58 1.25 -12.44
C GLY A 6 -1.10 0.27 -11.40
N TYR A 7 -0.65 0.83 -10.27
CA TYR A 7 -0.40 0.23 -8.96
C TYR A 7 -0.58 -1.30 -8.82
N ALA A 8 0.38 -1.99 -8.20
CA ALA A 8 0.38 -3.45 -7.98
C ALA A 8 -1.00 -4.03 -7.54
N GLN A 9 -1.65 -4.87 -8.35
CA GLN A 9 -3.02 -5.32 -8.08
C GLN A 9 -3.08 -6.73 -7.48
N SER A 10 -1.95 -7.42 -7.44
CA SER A 10 -1.82 -8.80 -6.96
C SER A 10 -0.50 -8.98 -6.18
N SER A 11 -0.40 -10.06 -5.39
CA SER A 11 0.86 -10.37 -4.69
C SER A 11 2.01 -10.61 -5.67
N ALA A 12 1.76 -11.17 -6.86
CA ALA A 12 2.76 -11.34 -7.91
C ALA A 12 3.30 -9.98 -8.43
N ASP A 13 2.43 -8.96 -8.54
CA ASP A 13 2.88 -7.61 -8.90
C ASP A 13 3.76 -7.01 -7.80
N VAL A 14 3.48 -7.31 -6.53
CA VAL A 14 4.27 -6.81 -5.39
C VAL A 14 5.59 -7.54 -5.26
N GLU A 15 5.64 -8.85 -5.53
CA GLU A 15 6.88 -9.64 -5.61
C GLU A 15 7.84 -9.12 -6.67
N ALA A 16 7.30 -8.54 -7.77
CA ALA A 16 8.11 -7.92 -8.80
C ALA A 16 8.67 -6.55 -8.41
N LEU A 17 8.20 -5.95 -7.29
CA LEU A 17 8.72 -4.68 -6.79
C LEU A 17 9.96 -4.90 -5.94
N THR A 18 10.91 -3.98 -6.06
CA THR A 18 11.95 -3.83 -5.06
C THR A 18 11.36 -3.33 -3.73
N LEU A 19 12.07 -3.58 -2.63
CA LEU A 19 11.69 -3.05 -1.31
C LEU A 19 11.51 -1.51 -1.32
N ALA A 20 12.33 -0.80 -2.11
CA ALA A 20 12.24 0.65 -2.26
C ALA A 20 10.93 1.07 -2.94
N GLU A 21 10.52 0.39 -4.02
CA GLU A 21 9.28 0.67 -4.73
C GLU A 21 8.05 0.31 -3.88
N LEU A 22 8.09 -0.81 -3.18
CA LEU A 22 7.04 -1.21 -2.24
C LEU A 22 6.88 -0.19 -1.11
N ASN A 23 8.00 0.27 -0.52
CA ASN A 23 7.97 1.32 0.49
C ASN A 23 7.44 2.65 -0.08
N ALA A 24 7.80 3.03 -1.30
CA ALA A 24 7.26 4.23 -1.95
C ALA A 24 5.74 4.15 -2.14
N GLU A 25 5.22 2.97 -2.50
CA GLU A 25 3.78 2.75 -2.65
C GLU A 25 3.03 2.75 -1.30
N ILE A 26 3.63 2.16 -0.25
CA ILE A 26 3.13 2.26 1.13
C ILE A 26 3.04 3.73 1.56
N GLN A 27 4.08 4.53 1.32
CA GLN A 27 4.08 5.97 1.66
C GLN A 27 3.00 6.75 0.89
N ARG A 28 2.81 6.43 -0.40
CA ARG A 28 1.74 7.02 -1.21
C ARG A 28 0.36 6.70 -0.64
N CYS A 29 0.10 5.44 -0.28
CA CYS A 29 -1.17 5.02 0.31
C CYS A 29 -1.40 5.66 1.68
N LEU A 30 -0.36 5.76 2.51
CA LEU A 30 -0.40 6.45 3.79
C LEU A 30 -0.80 7.91 3.64
N PHE A 31 -0.09 8.65 2.77
CA PHE A 31 -0.39 10.06 2.50
C PHE A 31 -1.84 10.25 2.03
N ARG A 32 -2.34 9.38 1.15
CA ARG A 32 -3.72 9.47 0.64
C ARG A 32 -4.78 9.01 1.64
N TYR A 33 -4.43 8.15 2.59
CA TYR A 33 -5.30 7.82 3.71
C TYR A 33 -5.42 8.99 4.70
N GLU A 34 -4.30 9.66 5.00
CA GLU A 34 -4.25 10.77 5.96
C GLU A 34 -4.78 12.09 5.39
N ARG A 35 -4.49 12.38 4.12
CA ARG A 35 -4.83 13.66 3.46
C ARG A 35 -5.82 13.53 2.30
N GLY A 36 -6.39 12.35 2.10
CA GLY A 36 -7.36 12.11 1.03
C GLY A 36 -8.67 12.85 1.27
N GLY A 37 -9.33 13.27 0.18
CA GLY A 37 -10.54 14.08 0.25
C GLY A 37 -11.76 13.32 0.80
N THR A 38 -12.22 12.28 0.09
CA THR A 38 -13.46 11.58 0.46
C THR A 38 -13.20 10.42 1.41
N SER A 39 -14.13 10.15 2.33
CA SER A 39 -14.07 9.01 3.26
C SER A 39 -13.97 7.66 2.53
N GLN A 40 -14.66 7.53 1.39
CA GLN A 40 -14.57 6.33 0.54
C GLN A 40 -13.17 6.16 -0.07
N GLY A 41 -12.57 7.25 -0.58
CA GLY A 41 -11.20 7.23 -1.09
C GLY A 41 -10.20 6.85 -0.01
N ARG A 42 -10.29 7.49 1.16
CA ARG A 42 -9.44 7.17 2.32
C ARG A 42 -9.54 5.71 2.74
N LYS A 43 -10.74 5.12 2.76
CA LYS A 43 -10.95 3.70 3.05
C LYS A 43 -10.31 2.78 2.01
N ALA A 44 -10.38 3.14 0.72
CA ALA A 44 -9.71 2.38 -0.34
C ALA A 44 -8.19 2.40 -0.19
N PHE A 45 -7.61 3.57 0.08
CA PHE A 45 -6.17 3.69 0.35
C PHE A 45 -5.74 2.99 1.64
N PHE A 46 -6.57 3.00 2.69
CA PHE A 46 -6.29 2.27 3.93
C PHE A 46 -6.23 0.75 3.70
N LYS A 47 -7.21 0.18 3.00
CA LYS A 47 -7.21 -1.26 2.68
C LYS A 47 -5.94 -1.64 1.91
N ARG A 48 -5.54 -0.80 0.96
CA ARG A 48 -4.34 -0.99 0.15
C ARG A 48 -3.06 -0.86 0.97
N LEU A 49 -3.00 0.12 1.88
CA LEU A 49 -1.89 0.31 2.81
C LEU A 49 -1.64 -0.94 3.67
N VAL A 50 -2.69 -1.44 4.33
CA VAL A 50 -2.57 -2.63 5.20
C VAL A 50 -2.15 -3.86 4.41
N TRP A 51 -2.69 -4.03 3.19
CA TRP A 51 -2.30 -5.14 2.32
C TRP A 51 -0.82 -5.07 1.90
N LEU A 52 -0.33 -3.90 1.47
CA LEU A 52 1.06 -3.72 1.07
C LEU A 52 2.03 -3.88 2.25
N GLU A 53 1.65 -3.44 3.46
CA GLU A 53 2.47 -3.65 4.65
C GLU A 53 2.58 -5.13 5.02
N ALA A 54 1.49 -5.90 4.93
CA ALA A 54 1.50 -7.34 5.14
C ALA A 54 2.35 -8.07 4.09
N GLU A 55 2.27 -7.65 2.82
CA GLU A 55 3.07 -8.20 1.73
C GLU A 55 4.56 -7.90 1.92
N ARG A 56 4.90 -6.68 2.39
CA ARG A 56 6.28 -6.32 2.77
C ARG A 56 6.80 -7.17 3.91
N GLU A 57 5.98 -7.42 4.93
CA GLU A 57 6.36 -8.30 6.04
C GLU A 57 6.59 -9.73 5.55
N ARG A 58 5.74 -10.24 4.66
CA ARG A 58 5.90 -11.58 4.06
C ARG A 58 7.17 -11.71 3.23
N LEU A 59 7.49 -10.71 2.40
CA LEU A 59 8.59 -10.76 1.44
C LEU A 59 9.95 -10.35 2.01
N HIS A 60 9.95 -9.40 2.95
CA HIS A 60 11.17 -8.77 3.45
C HIS A 60 11.34 -8.89 4.97
N SER A 61 10.42 -9.58 5.67
CA SER A 61 10.44 -9.75 7.13
C SER A 61 10.47 -8.42 7.89
N VAL A 62 9.99 -7.33 7.27
CA VAL A 62 9.85 -6.02 7.92
C VAL A 62 8.46 -5.92 8.52
N THR A 63 8.37 -6.05 9.85
CA THR A 63 7.11 -6.05 10.60
C THR A 63 6.16 -4.95 10.15
N ALA A 64 4.93 -5.33 9.79
CA ALA A 64 3.88 -4.38 9.49
C ALA A 64 3.40 -3.69 10.78
N LYS A 65 3.14 -2.38 10.70
CA LYS A 65 2.50 -1.70 11.83
C LYS A 65 1.05 -2.15 11.90
N SER A 66 0.56 -2.55 13.08
CA SER A 66 -0.87 -2.77 13.28
C SER A 66 -1.60 -1.43 13.15
N ARG A 67 -2.48 -1.32 12.16
CA ARG A 67 -3.26 -0.11 11.89
C ARG A 67 -4.75 -0.40 12.04
N ARG A 68 -5.46 0.51 12.68
CA ARG A 68 -6.93 0.55 12.68
C ARG A 68 -7.38 1.69 11.79
N PHE A 69 -8.46 1.46 11.03
CA PHE A 69 -9.11 2.55 10.30
C PHE A 69 -9.87 3.39 11.32
N SER A 70 -9.29 4.51 11.71
CA SER A 70 -9.95 5.56 12.47
C SER A 70 -10.15 6.76 11.55
N ASP A 71 -11.23 7.54 11.75
CA ASP A 71 -11.23 8.89 11.18
C ASP A 71 -10.07 9.67 11.83
N PRO A 72 -9.20 10.34 11.04
CA PRO A 72 -8.04 11.05 11.52
C PRO A 72 -8.40 12.20 12.45
#